data_AF-A0A6N7D8K8-F1
#
_entry.id   AF-A0A6N7D8K8-F1
#
_cell.length_a   1.000
_cell.length_b   1.000
_cell.length_c   1.000
_cell.angle_alpha   90.00
_cell.angle_beta   90.00
_cell.angle_gamma   90.00
#
_symmetry.space_group_name_H-M   'P 1'
#
loop_
_entity.id
_entity.type
_entity.pdbx_description
1 polymer ?
#
loop_
_entity_poly.entity_id
_entity_poly.type
_entity_poly.pdbx_seq_one_letter_code
_entity_poly.pdbx_strand_id
1 'polypeptide(L)'
;MQIETPPSTKPYEKPAGEHRIFEQLGIPIEGLGDGFSWKSQDLEQSAALARAGWQRARAAILGGGHFLVVLDEITYPLVYGWLPLNGQEGVLATLRNRPRDVHVVLTGRRCPQEIIDIADTVTEMAKVKHAFDAGIPAQRGIED
;
A
#
# COMPACT_ATOMS: atom_id res chain seq x y z
N MET A 1 5.58 3.13 33.62
CA MET A 1 6.11 4.05 32.60
C MET A 1 4.91 4.72 31.96
N GLN A 2 4.60 5.96 32.35
CA GLN A 2 3.53 6.73 31.72
C GLN A 2 4.05 7.24 30.38
N ILE A 3 3.45 6.80 29.29
CA ILE A 3 3.75 7.30 27.96
C ILE A 3 2.87 8.54 27.79
N GLU A 4 3.46 9.72 27.93
CA GLU A 4 2.76 10.98 27.68
C GLU A 4 2.61 11.17 26.17
N THR A 5 1.38 11.32 25.71
CA THR A 5 1.08 11.73 24.33
C THR A 5 1.33 13.24 24.23
N PRO A 6 2.27 13.71 23.39
CA PRO A 6 2.53 15.15 23.27
C PRO A 6 1.29 15.87 22.73
N PRO A 7 0.92 17.04 23.28
CA PRO A 7 -0.24 17.78 22.81
C PRO A 7 0.03 18.36 21.41
N SER A 8 -0.82 18.04 20.43
CA SER A 8 -0.79 18.67 19.11
C SER A 8 -1.98 19.61 18.96
N THR A 9 -1.74 20.92 19.14
CA THR A 9 -2.72 22.00 18.93
C THR A 9 -2.75 22.53 17.50
N LYS A 10 -2.04 21.90 16.55
CA LYS A 10 -2.07 22.28 15.13
C LYS A 10 -2.74 21.19 14.30
N PRO A 11 -3.65 21.54 13.36
CA PRO A 11 -4.10 20.62 12.33
C PRO A 11 -2.87 20.12 11.56
N TYR A 12 -2.76 18.80 11.42
CA TYR A 12 -1.65 18.18 10.71
C TYR A 12 -1.94 18.23 9.20
N GLU A 13 -1.19 19.05 8.47
CA GLU A 13 -1.33 19.26 7.02
C GLU A 13 -0.22 18.56 6.20
N LYS A 14 0.58 17.66 6.79
CA LYS A 14 1.74 17.02 6.12
C LYS A 14 1.54 15.51 5.93
N PRO A 15 2.15 14.89 4.90
CA PRO A 15 1.93 13.47 4.62
C PRO A 15 2.54 12.54 5.69
N ALA A 16 2.26 11.25 5.61
CA ALA A 16 2.74 10.20 6.51
C ALA A 16 4.27 10.26 6.74
N GLY A 17 4.76 9.68 7.83
CA GLY A 17 6.18 9.72 8.21
C GLY A 17 7.11 9.26 7.09
N GLU A 18 6.73 8.21 6.37
CA GLU A 18 7.44 7.64 5.22
C GLU A 18 7.55 8.63 4.06
N HIS A 19 6.48 9.35 3.74
CA HIS A 19 6.50 10.33 2.66
C HIS A 19 7.54 11.43 2.92
N ARG A 20 7.62 11.90 4.17
CA ARG A 20 8.57 12.93 4.55
C ARG A 20 10.02 12.47 4.37
N ILE A 21 10.34 11.25 4.77
CA ILE A 21 11.72 10.75 4.65
C ILE A 21 12.06 10.40 3.21
N PHE A 22 11.13 9.85 2.43
CA PHE A 22 11.36 9.54 1.02
C PHE A 22 11.55 10.78 0.17
N GLU A 23 10.78 11.85 0.42
CA GLU A 23 11.00 13.15 -0.23
C GLU A 23 12.42 13.68 0.04
N GLN A 24 12.91 13.59 1.28
CA GLN A 24 14.26 14.01 1.64
C GLN A 24 15.36 13.15 1.00
N LEU A 25 15.09 11.86 0.81
CA LEU A 25 16.01 10.92 0.18
C LEU A 25 15.91 10.92 -1.35
N GLY A 26 14.98 11.68 -1.94
CA GLY A 26 14.73 11.68 -3.39
C GLY A 26 14.14 10.36 -3.90
N ILE A 27 13.51 9.58 -3.02
CA ILE A 27 12.82 8.33 -3.39
C ILE A 27 11.39 8.70 -3.82
N PRO A 28 10.96 8.35 -5.04
CA PRO A 28 9.59 8.61 -5.48
C PRO A 28 8.58 7.91 -4.58
N ILE A 29 7.57 8.66 -4.13
CA ILE A 29 6.39 8.13 -3.44
C ILE A 29 5.14 8.77 -4.03
N GLU A 30 4.17 7.93 -4.38
CA GLU A 30 2.94 8.37 -5.03
C GLU A 30 1.74 7.94 -4.18
N GLY A 31 0.96 8.91 -3.72
CA GLY A 31 -0.36 8.65 -3.16
C GLY A 31 -1.32 8.27 -4.28
N LEU A 32 -1.68 6.99 -4.37
CA LEU A 32 -2.55 6.45 -5.41
C LEU A 32 -3.90 6.05 -4.78
N GLY A 33 -4.85 6.98 -4.76
CA GLY A 33 -6.17 6.78 -4.16
C GLY A 33 -6.70 8.02 -3.44
N ASP A 34 -7.81 7.86 -2.75
CA ASP A 34 -8.49 8.88 -1.94
C ASP A 34 -8.37 8.63 -0.42
N GLY A 35 -7.58 7.62 -0.03
CA GLY A 35 -7.37 7.23 1.37
C GLY A 35 -8.28 6.08 1.79
N PHE A 36 -8.90 6.19 2.97
CA PHE A 36 -9.69 5.10 3.54
C PHE A 36 -11.00 4.86 2.78
N SER A 37 -11.08 3.74 2.06
CA SER A 37 -12.25 3.38 1.23
C SER A 37 -13.57 3.29 2.02
N TRP A 38 -13.52 2.93 3.31
CA TRP A 38 -14.71 2.86 4.18
C TRP A 38 -15.19 4.22 4.69
N LYS A 39 -14.44 5.30 4.43
CA LYS A 39 -14.89 6.68 4.61
C LYS A 39 -15.34 7.31 3.29
N SER A 40 -15.11 6.63 2.16
CA SER A 40 -15.53 7.12 0.85
C SER A 40 -17.05 7.09 0.72
N GLN A 41 -17.60 8.19 0.21
CA GLN A 41 -19.03 8.30 -0.11
C GLN A 41 -19.33 7.81 -1.53
N ASP A 42 -18.29 7.61 -2.35
CA ASP A 42 -18.40 7.16 -3.74
C ASP A 42 -17.37 6.04 -4.02
N LEU A 43 -17.83 4.80 -3.92
CA LEU A 43 -17.00 3.62 -4.17
C LEU A 43 -16.57 3.49 -5.63
N GLU A 44 -17.34 4.02 -6.58
CA GLU A 44 -16.95 3.96 -8.00
C GLU A 44 -15.81 4.95 -8.28
N GLN A 45 -15.84 6.12 -7.65
CA GLN A 45 -14.71 7.05 -7.69
C GLN A 45 -13.45 6.40 -7.10
N SER A 46 -13.54 5.77 -5.92
CA SER A 46 -12.40 5.07 -5.32
C SER A 46 -11.89 3.93 -6.22
N ALA A 47 -12.79 3.18 -6.85
CA ALA A 47 -12.42 2.14 -7.80
C ALA A 47 -11.72 2.70 -9.06
N ALA A 48 -12.19 3.84 -9.58
CA ALA A 48 -11.57 4.52 -10.71
C ALA A 48 -10.17 5.03 -10.37
N LEU A 49 -9.98 5.61 -9.18
CA LEU A 49 -8.67 6.03 -8.69
C LEU A 49 -7.73 4.84 -8.49
N ALA A 50 -8.22 3.72 -7.96
CA ALA A 50 -7.44 2.50 -7.82
C ALA A 50 -6.97 1.98 -9.19
N ARG A 51 -7.88 1.93 -10.20
CA ARG A 51 -7.51 1.53 -11.57
C ARG A 51 -6.48 2.47 -12.20
N ALA A 52 -6.62 3.78 -12.01
CA ALA A 52 -5.66 4.76 -12.50
C ALA A 52 -4.29 4.60 -11.81
N GLY A 53 -4.29 4.39 -10.49
CA GLY A 53 -3.09 4.10 -9.71
C GLY A 53 -2.41 2.81 -10.16
N TRP A 54 -3.18 1.76 -10.44
CA TRP A 54 -2.66 0.50 -10.97
C TRP A 54 -1.93 0.70 -12.30
N GLN A 55 -2.45 1.52 -13.22
CA GLN A 55 -1.76 1.75 -14.50
C GLN A 55 -0.41 2.45 -14.30
N ARG A 56 -0.29 3.36 -13.34
CA ARG A 56 1.00 3.98 -12.95
C ARG A 56 1.96 2.97 -12.35
N ALA A 57 1.49 2.19 -11.38
CA ALA A 57 2.28 1.13 -10.74
C ALA A 57 2.77 0.09 -11.76
N ARG A 58 1.88 -0.37 -12.64
CA ARG A 58 2.19 -1.29 -13.73
C ARG A 58 3.26 -0.72 -14.67
N ALA A 59 3.15 0.55 -15.05
CA ALA A 59 4.17 1.21 -15.86
C ALA A 59 5.53 1.28 -15.15
N ALA A 60 5.55 1.60 -13.85
CA ALA A 60 6.78 1.62 -13.06
C ALA A 60 7.45 0.23 -12.97
N ILE A 61 6.66 -0.83 -12.76
CA ILE A 61 7.14 -2.22 -12.72
C ILE A 61 7.73 -2.65 -14.07
N LEU A 62 6.96 -2.47 -15.15
CA LEU A 62 7.36 -2.94 -16.47
C LEU A 62 8.44 -2.08 -17.12
N GLY A 63 8.55 -0.81 -16.72
CA GLY A 63 9.53 0.14 -17.25
C GLY A 63 10.98 -0.18 -16.85
N GLY A 64 11.20 -0.97 -15.79
CA GLY A 64 12.54 -1.41 -15.39
C GLY A 64 13.45 -0.32 -14.82
N GLY A 65 12.95 0.91 -14.65
CA GLY A 65 13.72 2.03 -14.12
C GLY A 65 13.95 1.98 -12.60
N HIS A 66 13.30 1.05 -11.91
CA HIS A 66 13.36 0.90 -10.45
C HIS A 66 13.83 -0.50 -10.07
N PHE A 67 14.83 -0.59 -9.19
CA PHE A 67 15.25 -1.86 -8.61
C PHE A 67 14.18 -2.49 -7.70
N LEU A 68 13.40 -1.65 -7.00
CA LEU A 68 12.34 -2.05 -6.09
C LEU A 68 11.11 -1.18 -6.31
N VAL A 69 9.94 -1.82 -6.41
CA VAL A 69 8.62 -1.17 -6.41
C VAL A 69 7.81 -1.72 -5.24
N VAL A 70 7.31 -0.84 -4.38
CA VAL A 70 6.44 -1.21 -3.25
C VAL A 70 5.01 -0.81 -3.57
N LEU A 71 4.11 -1.80 -3.56
CA LEU A 71 2.68 -1.65 -3.75
C LEU A 71 2.01 -1.77 -2.38
N ASP A 72 2.02 -0.66 -1.65
CA ASP A 72 1.46 -0.61 -0.30
C ASP A 72 -0.08 -0.72 -0.35
N GLU A 73 -0.62 -1.64 0.43
CA GLU A 73 -2.06 -1.90 0.61
C GLU A 73 -2.83 -2.28 -0.68
N ILE A 74 -2.12 -2.80 -1.69
CA ILE A 74 -2.73 -3.23 -2.97
C ILE A 74 -3.76 -4.35 -2.82
N THR A 75 -3.70 -5.13 -1.73
CA THR A 75 -4.64 -6.24 -1.56
C THR A 75 -6.08 -5.77 -1.41
N TYR A 76 -6.34 -4.54 -0.92
CA TYR A 76 -7.71 -4.05 -0.80
C TYR A 76 -8.40 -3.82 -2.16
N PRO A 77 -7.83 -3.04 -3.11
CA PRO A 77 -8.40 -2.94 -4.45
C PRO A 77 -8.59 -4.28 -5.17
N LEU A 78 -7.73 -5.27 -4.90
CA LEU A 78 -7.88 -6.64 -5.42
C LEU A 78 -9.06 -7.36 -4.78
N VAL A 79 -9.16 -7.35 -3.45
CA VAL A 79 -10.25 -8.00 -2.70
C VAL A 79 -11.60 -7.35 -3.00
N TYR A 80 -11.65 -6.04 -3.26
CA TYR A 80 -12.86 -5.35 -3.69
C TYR A 80 -13.21 -5.55 -5.16
N GLY A 81 -12.37 -6.26 -5.93
CA GLY A 81 -12.60 -6.52 -7.35
C GLY A 81 -12.42 -5.28 -8.25
N TRP A 82 -11.75 -4.23 -7.77
CA TRP A 82 -11.51 -3.00 -8.52
C TRP A 82 -10.37 -3.14 -9.51
N LEU A 83 -9.40 -3.99 -9.18
CA LEU A 83 -8.27 -4.32 -10.04
C LEU A 83 -8.42 -5.70 -10.66
N PRO A 84 -8.13 -5.85 -11.96
CA PRO A 84 -8.09 -7.15 -12.58
C PRO A 84 -6.93 -7.97 -12.02
N LEU A 85 -7.23 -9.12 -11.41
CA LEU A 85 -6.20 -10.07 -11.00
C LEU A 85 -5.56 -10.76 -12.22
N ASN A 86 -6.40 -11.13 -13.18
CA ASN A 86 -6.07 -11.85 -14.41
C ASN A 86 -6.10 -10.94 -15.65
N GLY A 87 -5.72 -11.47 -16.81
CA GLY A 87 -5.70 -10.74 -18.09
C GLY A 87 -4.36 -10.03 -18.34
N GLN A 88 -4.18 -9.50 -19.55
CA GLN A 88 -2.90 -8.92 -20.02
C GLN A 88 -2.45 -7.69 -19.19
N GLU A 89 -3.40 -6.93 -18.66
CA GLU A 89 -3.14 -5.80 -17.78
C GLU A 89 -3.34 -6.14 -16.30
N GLY A 90 -3.64 -7.41 -16.00
CA GLY A 90 -3.85 -7.87 -14.64
C GLY A 90 -2.58 -7.92 -13.81
N VAL A 91 -2.76 -8.00 -12.49
CA VAL A 91 -1.65 -8.06 -11.53
C VAL A 91 -0.76 -9.28 -11.78
N LEU A 92 -1.33 -10.47 -11.98
CA LEU A 92 -0.55 -11.69 -12.20
C LEU A 92 0.31 -11.63 -13.47
N ALA A 93 -0.26 -11.11 -14.57
CA ALA A 93 0.49 -10.97 -15.82
C ALA A 93 1.61 -9.93 -15.68
N THR A 94 1.37 -8.84 -14.97
CA THR A 94 2.37 -7.79 -14.71
C THR A 94 3.52 -8.33 -13.87
N LEU A 95 3.24 -9.04 -12.78
CA LEU A 95 4.26 -9.61 -11.90
C LEU A 95 5.13 -10.66 -12.61
N ARG A 96 4.54 -11.48 -13.49
CA ARG A 96 5.26 -12.50 -14.26
C ARG A 96 6.14 -11.91 -15.37
N ASN A 97 5.70 -10.80 -15.98
CA ASN A 97 6.39 -10.18 -17.13
C ASN A 97 7.32 -9.03 -16.73
N ARG A 98 7.47 -8.73 -15.44
CA ARG A 98 8.39 -7.69 -14.97
C ARG A 98 9.84 -8.01 -15.40
N PRO A 99 10.68 -7.00 -15.66
CA PRO A 99 12.11 -7.23 -15.86
C PRO A 99 12.70 -7.94 -14.64
N ARG A 100 13.63 -8.87 -14.88
CA ARG A 100 14.16 -9.78 -13.85
C ARG A 100 14.75 -9.06 -12.63
N ASP A 101 15.36 -7.90 -12.86
CA ASP A 101 16.05 -7.14 -11.80
C ASP A 101 15.11 -6.17 -11.06
N VAL A 102 13.81 -6.14 -11.41
CA VAL A 102 12.79 -5.39 -10.69
C VAL A 102 12.17 -6.28 -9.61
N HIS A 103 12.41 -5.92 -8.36
CA HIS A 103 11.75 -6.51 -7.20
C HIS A 103 10.43 -5.80 -6.94
N VAL A 104 9.39 -6.56 -6.59
CA VAL A 104 8.06 -5.99 -6.27
C VAL A 104 7.61 -6.51 -4.92
N VAL A 105 7.28 -5.60 -4.01
CA VAL A 105 6.76 -5.91 -2.67
C VAL A 105 5.29 -5.50 -2.64
N LEU A 106 4.42 -6.43 -2.23
CA LEU A 106 3.00 -6.18 -2.04
C LEU A 106 2.71 -6.25 -0.54
N THR A 107 1.98 -5.28 -0.01
CA THR A 107 1.51 -5.31 1.38
C THR A 107 -0.02 -5.33 1.43
N GLY A 108 -0.53 -5.70 2.60
CA GLY A 108 -1.94 -5.65 2.93
C GLY A 108 -2.52 -6.99 3.36
N ARG A 109 -3.78 -6.95 3.77
CA ARG A 109 -4.48 -8.12 4.35
C ARG A 109 -5.18 -8.92 3.27
N ARG A 110 -5.36 -10.23 3.51
CA ARG A 110 -6.16 -11.14 2.65
C ARG A 110 -5.66 -11.15 1.19
N CYS A 111 -4.36 -11.31 1.00
CA CYS A 111 -3.77 -11.41 -0.34
C CYS A 111 -4.41 -12.58 -1.12
N PRO A 112 -4.81 -12.41 -2.40
CA PRO A 112 -5.32 -13.50 -3.23
C PRO A 112 -4.34 -14.67 -3.31
N GLN A 113 -4.86 -15.90 -3.24
CA GLN A 113 -4.03 -17.12 -3.25
C GLN A 113 -3.16 -17.21 -4.50
N GLU A 114 -3.67 -16.77 -5.65
CA GLU A 114 -2.96 -16.80 -6.92
C GLU A 114 -1.73 -15.87 -6.93
N ILE A 115 -1.72 -14.81 -6.11
CA ILE A 115 -0.54 -13.97 -5.91
C ILE A 115 0.45 -14.66 -4.99
N ILE A 116 -0.03 -15.27 -3.89
CA ILE A 116 0.78 -16.05 -2.95
C ILE A 116 1.51 -17.17 -3.70
N ASP A 117 0.82 -17.88 -4.58
CA ASP A 117 1.35 -19.02 -5.34
C ASP A 117 2.51 -18.66 -6.29
N ILE A 118 2.58 -17.39 -6.74
CA ILE A 118 3.66 -16.91 -7.62
C ILE A 118 4.72 -16.09 -6.89
N ALA A 119 4.51 -15.78 -5.61
CA ALA A 119 5.43 -14.96 -4.85
C ALA A 119 6.66 -15.77 -4.43
N ASP A 120 7.84 -15.21 -4.67
CA ASP A 120 9.11 -15.83 -4.25
C ASP A 120 9.24 -15.87 -2.71
N THR A 121 8.60 -14.94 -2.00
CA THR A 121 8.61 -14.86 -0.54
C THR A 121 7.27 -14.32 -0.05
N VAL A 122 6.71 -14.99 0.95
CA VAL A 122 5.47 -14.59 1.61
C VAL A 122 5.70 -14.59 3.12
N THR A 123 5.32 -13.50 3.79
CA THR A 123 5.33 -13.39 5.25
C THR A 123 3.95 -12.99 5.71
N GLU A 124 3.37 -13.77 6.63
CA GLU A 124 2.10 -13.45 7.27
C GLU A 124 2.34 -12.83 8.65
N MET A 125 1.84 -11.62 8.87
CA MET A 125 1.87 -10.97 10.17
C MET A 125 0.62 -11.32 10.97
N ALA A 126 0.74 -12.27 11.90
CA ALA A 126 -0.35 -12.63 12.81
C ALA A 126 -0.43 -11.67 14.01
N LYS A 127 -1.61 -11.09 14.26
CA LYS A 127 -1.84 -10.21 15.42
C LYS A 127 -1.88 -11.03 16.72
N VAL A 128 -0.72 -11.25 17.35
CA VAL A 128 -0.62 -11.91 18.67
C VAL A 128 -1.10 -10.97 19.78
N LYS A 129 -0.74 -9.70 19.71
CA LYS A 129 -1.17 -8.62 20.62
C LYS A 129 -1.03 -7.29 19.90
N HIS A 130 -1.91 -6.34 20.19
CA HIS A 130 -1.83 -4.98 19.67
C HIS A 130 -2.14 -3.94 20.76
N ALA A 131 -1.46 -2.79 20.74
CA ALA A 131 -1.65 -1.73 21.74
C ALA A 131 -3.09 -1.18 21.75
N PHE A 132 -3.69 -1.07 20.55
CA PHE A 132 -5.11 -0.74 20.37
C PHE A 132 -6.06 -1.62 21.18
N ASP A 133 -5.79 -2.93 21.33
CA ASP A 133 -6.64 -3.84 22.11
C ASP A 133 -6.63 -3.49 23.61
N ALA A 134 -5.62 -2.75 24.09
CA ALA A 134 -5.53 -2.21 25.45
C ALA A 134 -6.01 -0.76 25.57
N GLY A 135 -6.65 -0.21 24.52
CA GLY A 135 -7.16 1.17 24.50
C GLY A 135 -6.08 2.23 24.32
N ILE A 136 -4.85 1.85 23.95
CA ILE A 136 -3.79 2.81 23.63
C ILE A 136 -4.08 3.37 22.23
N PRO A 137 -4.27 4.69 22.07
CA PRO A 137 -4.54 5.29 20.77
C PRO A 137 -3.28 5.31 19.89
N ALA A 138 -3.47 5.47 18.59
CA ALA A 138 -2.38 5.64 17.62
C ALA A 138 -1.42 6.75 18.07
N GLN A 139 -0.13 6.47 18.03
CA GLN A 139 0.90 7.40 18.45
C GLN A 139 1.70 7.88 17.25
N ARG A 140 1.77 9.21 17.07
CA ARG A 140 2.54 9.81 15.97
C ARG A 140 3.97 9.28 15.92
N GLY A 141 4.40 8.85 14.72
CA GLY A 141 5.72 8.25 14.49
C GLY A 141 5.77 6.75 14.79
N ILE A 142 4.67 6.17 15.25
CA ILE A 142 4.47 4.72 15.41
C ILE A 142 3.31 4.27 14.51
N GLU A 143 2.13 4.90 14.66
CA GLU A 143 0.96 4.68 13.82
C GLU A 143 0.33 6.01 13.39
N ASP A 144 -0.44 5.97 12.29
CA ASP A 144 -1.20 7.09 11.70
C ASP A 144 -2.72 6.88 11.78
#